data_AF-A0A7K3L2D0-F1
#
_entry.id   AF-A0A7K3L2D0-F1
#
_cell.length_a   1.000
_cell.length_b   1.000
_cell.length_c   1.000
_cell.angle_alpha   90.00
_cell.angle_beta   90.00
_cell.angle_gamma   90.00
#
_symmetry.space_group_name_H-M   'P 1'
#
loop_
_entity.id
_entity.type
_entity.pdbx_description
1 polymer ?
#
loop_
_entity_poly.entity_id
_entity_poly.type
_entity_poly.pdbx_seq_one_letter_code
_entity_poly.pdbx_strand_id
1 'polypeptide(L)'
;METQNTPRPARKGRKGTVVAGVVAAVVVVAAVGLFVWHEQPSFCAALCHTPMDAYYDSYATGETDKYGMEVQEADRASMTAYQHQVQAGTTCMGCHVPTLSEQIGEGLAWVAGDYEVAGDNLKGQAILSTRSLSQLTEARGAEGNDFCMNGDCHDLTQEELEAATADLGPRNPHSFAHGEIACGDCHKAHSRSVNKCGECHGDAALPDGWLAPQAANAMAAGAMAAANSAEA
;
A
#
# COMPACT_ATOMS: atom_id res chain seq x y z
N MET A 1 -31.84 50.48 60.49
CA MET A 1 -31.20 50.14 59.20
C MET A 1 -30.79 48.69 59.31
N GLU A 2 -31.55 47.77 58.74
CA GLU A 2 -31.12 46.37 58.65
C GLU A 2 -31.47 45.88 57.24
N THR A 3 -30.45 45.38 56.55
CA THR A 3 -30.36 45.12 55.12
C THR A 3 -31.24 43.94 54.67
N GLN A 4 -32.07 44.17 53.65
CA GLN A 4 -32.74 43.08 52.94
C GLN A 4 -31.72 42.26 52.15
N ASN A 5 -31.59 40.98 52.50
CA ASN A 5 -30.74 40.03 51.80
C ASN A 5 -31.60 39.30 50.74
N THR A 6 -31.58 39.80 49.50
CA THR A 6 -32.30 39.16 48.39
C THR A 6 -31.54 37.91 47.93
N PRO A 7 -32.16 36.71 47.86
CA PRO A 7 -31.47 35.52 47.39
C PRO A 7 -31.14 35.67 45.90
N ARG A 8 -29.85 35.55 45.55
CA ARG A 8 -29.42 35.49 44.15
C ARG A 8 -29.90 34.17 43.55
N PRO A 9 -30.63 34.16 42.41
CA PRO A 9 -31.11 32.92 41.82
C PRO A 9 -29.91 32.04 41.46
N ALA A 10 -29.87 30.82 42.01
CA ALA A 10 -28.88 29.82 41.64
C ALA A 10 -29.01 29.57 40.13
N ARG A 11 -27.92 29.79 39.38
CA ARG A 11 -27.86 29.53 37.93
C ARG A 11 -27.98 28.03 37.66
N LYS A 12 -29.20 27.50 37.71
CA LYS A 12 -29.55 26.14 37.35
C LYS A 12 -29.82 26.12 35.84
N GLY A 13 -28.81 25.75 35.05
CA GLY A 13 -28.94 25.62 33.59
C GLY A 13 -27.64 25.71 32.80
N ARG A 14 -26.58 26.32 33.35
CA ARG A 14 -25.32 26.53 32.62
C ARG A 14 -24.38 25.33 32.58
N LYS A 15 -24.49 24.41 33.55
CA LYS A 15 -23.60 23.23 33.63
C LYS A 15 -23.92 22.21 32.54
N GLY A 16 -25.21 21.95 32.27
CA GLY A 16 -25.63 21.03 31.21
C GLY A 16 -25.26 21.50 29.81
N THR A 17 -25.39 22.81 29.54
CA THR A 17 -24.98 23.39 28.25
C THR A 17 -23.46 23.44 28.08
N VAL A 18 -22.71 23.68 29.16
CA VAL A 18 -21.24 23.57 29.14
C VAL A 18 -20.79 22.14 28.89
N VAL A 19 -21.39 21.14 29.56
CA VAL A 19 -21.07 19.73 29.34
C VAL A 19 -21.40 19.31 27.90
N ALA A 20 -22.59 19.66 27.40
CA ALA A 20 -22.97 19.38 26.01
C ALA A 20 -22.00 20.04 25.01
N GLY A 21 -21.61 21.29 25.26
CA GLY A 21 -20.63 22.00 24.43
C GLY A 21 -19.24 21.34 24.44
N VAL A 22 -18.78 20.88 25.61
CA VAL A 22 -17.52 20.14 25.74
C VAL A 22 -17.58 18.80 25.03
N VAL A 23 -18.67 18.03 25.19
CA VAL A 23 -18.85 16.75 24.50
C VAL A 23 -18.84 16.96 22.98
N ALA A 24 -19.58 17.94 22.48
CA ALA A 24 -19.58 18.27 21.04
C ALA A 24 -18.18 18.64 20.54
N ALA A 25 -17.44 19.46 21.29
CA ALA A 25 -16.06 19.83 20.94
C ALA A 25 -15.13 18.61 20.91
N VAL A 26 -15.22 17.71 21.90
CA VAL A 26 -14.41 16.48 21.94
C VAL A 26 -14.72 15.58 20.75
N VAL A 27 -16.00 15.41 20.39
CA VAL A 27 -16.40 14.61 19.22
C VAL A 27 -15.83 15.20 17.94
N VAL A 28 -15.88 16.52 17.76
CA VAL A 28 -15.30 17.18 16.58
C VAL A 28 -13.80 16.96 16.51
N VAL A 29 -13.07 17.15 17.62
CA VAL A 29 -11.62 16.92 17.67
C VAL A 29 -11.28 15.46 17.38
N ALA A 30 -12.03 14.50 17.92
CA ALA A 30 -11.83 13.08 17.67
C ALA A 30 -12.11 12.72 16.20
N ALA A 31 -13.17 13.27 15.59
CA ALA A 31 -13.51 13.04 14.20
C ALA A 31 -12.41 13.59 13.25
N VAL A 32 -11.90 14.79 13.53
CA VAL A 32 -10.77 15.35 12.76
C VAL A 32 -9.51 14.52 12.96
N GLY A 33 -9.22 14.09 14.19
CA GLY A 33 -8.07 13.23 14.48
C GLY A 33 -8.14 11.90 13.74
N LEU A 34 -9.30 11.24 13.76
CA LEU A 34 -9.55 10.00 13.01
C LEU A 34 -9.44 10.22 11.50
N PHE A 35 -9.97 11.34 11.00
CA PHE A 35 -9.87 11.71 9.59
C PHE A 35 -8.43 12.04 9.14
N VAL A 36 -7.54 12.50 10.01
CA VAL A 36 -6.12 12.62 9.63
C VAL A 36 -5.40 11.27 9.76
N TRP A 37 -5.76 10.49 10.78
CA TRP A 37 -5.11 9.22 11.05
C TRP A 37 -5.45 8.13 10.01
N HIS A 38 -6.65 8.12 9.43
CA HIS A 38 -7.06 7.05 8.51
C HIS A 38 -6.21 6.94 7.23
N GLU A 39 -5.49 7.99 6.86
CA GLU A 39 -4.56 7.99 5.72
C GLU A 39 -3.14 7.55 6.09
N GLN A 40 -2.88 7.25 7.37
CA GLN A 40 -1.55 6.91 7.87
C GLN A 40 -1.30 5.39 7.88
N PRO A 41 -0.06 4.92 7.65
CA PRO A 41 0.25 3.49 7.69
C PRO A 41 -0.11 2.79 9.02
N SER A 42 -0.07 3.53 10.13
CA SER A 42 -0.45 3.00 11.45
C SER A 42 -1.95 2.71 11.58
N PHE A 43 -2.81 3.38 10.80
CA PHE A 43 -4.22 3.01 10.71
C PHE A 43 -4.40 1.66 10.01
N CYS A 44 -3.72 1.45 8.88
CA CYS A 44 -3.77 0.17 8.17
C CYS A 44 -3.31 -0.98 9.08
N ALA A 45 -2.23 -0.78 9.84
CA ALA A 45 -1.72 -1.76 10.79
C ALA A 45 -2.68 -2.04 11.96
N ALA A 46 -3.42 -1.03 12.43
CA ALA A 46 -4.26 -1.15 13.62
C ALA A 46 -5.71 -1.58 13.32
N LEU A 47 -6.24 -1.19 12.17
CA LEU A 47 -7.66 -1.36 11.82
C LEU A 47 -7.89 -2.16 10.55
N CYS A 48 -6.98 -2.11 9.57
CA CYS A 48 -7.07 -2.92 8.35
C CYS A 48 -6.19 -4.19 8.41
N HIS A 49 -5.82 -4.63 9.61
CA HIS A 49 -5.03 -5.82 10.00
C HIS A 49 -5.59 -7.19 9.54
N THR A 50 -6.46 -7.16 8.55
CA THR A 50 -6.85 -8.19 7.59
C THR A 50 -7.76 -7.44 6.63
N PRO A 51 -7.49 -7.43 5.31
CA PRO A 51 -6.49 -8.23 4.58
C PRO A 51 -5.10 -7.58 4.40
N MET A 52 -4.73 -6.53 5.14
CA MET A 52 -3.51 -5.75 4.83
C MET A 52 -2.20 -6.19 5.51
N ASP A 53 -2.20 -7.17 6.42
CA ASP A 53 -1.02 -7.47 7.25
C ASP A 53 0.21 -7.85 6.44
N ALA A 54 0.03 -8.75 5.46
CA ALA A 54 1.13 -9.20 4.60
C ALA A 54 1.78 -8.03 3.82
N TYR A 55 0.96 -7.05 3.44
CA TYR A 55 1.39 -5.87 2.70
C TYR A 55 2.04 -4.84 3.62
N TYR A 56 1.51 -4.67 4.83
CA TYR A 56 2.10 -3.80 5.84
C TYR A 56 3.46 -4.32 6.31
N ASP A 57 3.60 -5.63 6.57
CA ASP A 57 4.86 -6.24 7.01
C ASP A 57 5.98 -6.01 5.97
N SER A 58 5.68 -6.30 4.70
CA SER A 58 6.61 -6.09 3.59
C SER A 58 6.95 -4.63 3.35
N TYR A 59 6.00 -3.71 3.55
CA TYR A 59 6.21 -2.27 3.45
C TYR A 59 7.05 -1.71 4.60
N ALA A 60 6.70 -2.06 5.85
CA ALA A 60 7.24 -1.40 7.04
C ALA A 60 8.64 -1.89 7.38
N THR A 61 8.91 -3.19 7.18
CA THR A 61 10.17 -3.83 7.59
C THR A 61 10.97 -4.37 6.41
N GLY A 62 10.26 -4.85 5.38
CA GLY A 62 10.86 -5.63 4.31
C GLY A 62 11.45 -6.97 4.76
N GLU A 63 11.24 -7.40 6.01
CA GLU A 63 11.77 -8.66 6.54
C GLU A 63 11.13 -9.87 5.87
N THR A 64 9.88 -9.73 5.45
CA THR A 64 9.17 -10.72 4.65
C THR A 64 8.49 -10.07 3.46
N ASP A 65 8.33 -10.81 2.37
CA ASP A 65 7.42 -10.40 1.29
C ASP A 65 5.95 -10.69 1.63
N LYS A 66 5.02 -10.34 0.74
CA LYS A 66 3.58 -10.59 0.89
C LYS A 66 3.24 -12.09 1.01
N TYR A 67 4.12 -12.97 0.55
CA TYR A 67 3.96 -14.42 0.66
C TYR A 67 4.47 -14.96 2.01
N GLY A 68 5.01 -14.09 2.87
CA GLY A 68 5.56 -14.47 4.17
C GLY A 68 6.95 -15.09 4.07
N MET A 69 7.61 -15.00 2.90
CA MET A 69 8.97 -15.48 2.71
C MET A 69 9.96 -14.48 3.29
N GLU A 70 10.96 -14.96 4.04
CA GLU A 70 12.03 -14.10 4.56
C GLU A 70 12.85 -13.47 3.42
N VAL A 71 13.12 -12.17 3.55
CA VAL A 71 13.94 -11.40 2.62
C VAL A 71 15.17 -10.89 3.37
N GLN A 72 16.35 -11.26 2.84
CA GLN A 72 17.62 -10.82 3.40
C GLN A 72 17.71 -9.29 3.36
N GLU A 73 18.36 -8.69 4.36
CA GLU A 73 18.54 -7.23 4.46
C GLU A 73 19.05 -6.61 3.15
N ALA A 74 20.07 -7.22 2.54
CA ALA A 74 20.66 -6.76 1.28
C ALA A 74 19.68 -6.79 0.09
N ASP A 75 18.62 -7.60 0.16
CA ASP A 75 17.66 -7.82 -0.91
C ASP A 75 16.38 -7.00 -0.73
N ARG A 76 16.14 -6.37 0.42
CA ARG A 76 14.86 -5.70 0.73
C ARG A 76 14.53 -4.55 -0.21
N ALA A 77 15.55 -3.83 -0.69
CA ALA A 77 15.39 -2.76 -1.66
C ALA A 77 14.84 -3.23 -3.02
N SER A 78 14.82 -4.54 -3.29
CA SER A 78 14.15 -5.11 -4.47
C SER A 78 12.63 -5.11 -4.36
N MET A 79 12.06 -4.86 -3.18
CA MET A 79 10.62 -4.66 -2.96
C MET A 79 10.32 -3.17 -3.01
N THR A 80 9.60 -2.72 -4.04
CA THR A 80 9.49 -1.28 -4.26
C THR A 80 8.67 -0.57 -3.19
N ALA A 81 7.70 -1.20 -2.54
CA ALA A 81 6.95 -0.58 -1.45
C ALA A 81 7.87 -0.24 -0.26
N TYR A 82 8.70 -1.19 0.16
CA TYR A 82 9.73 -0.96 1.18
C TYR A 82 10.68 0.15 0.76
N GLN A 83 11.17 0.10 -0.48
CA GLN A 83 12.14 1.08 -0.96
C GLN A 83 11.57 2.51 -1.01
N HIS A 84 10.34 2.69 -1.48
CA HIS A 84 9.69 4.00 -1.49
C HIS A 84 9.44 4.52 -0.07
N GLN A 85 9.12 3.63 0.87
CA GLN A 85 8.98 4.01 2.27
C GLN A 85 10.31 4.48 2.87
N VAL A 86 11.40 3.72 2.72
CA VAL A 86 12.67 4.07 3.39
C VAL A 86 13.41 5.23 2.72
N GLN A 87 13.22 5.43 1.40
CA GLN A 87 13.89 6.50 0.66
C GLN A 87 13.10 7.81 0.65
N ALA A 88 11.78 7.73 0.45
CA ALA A 88 10.93 8.89 0.23
C ALA A 88 9.86 9.10 1.32
N GLY A 89 9.72 8.17 2.27
CA GLY A 89 8.66 8.22 3.27
C GLY A 89 7.26 8.05 2.68
N THR A 90 7.16 7.46 1.48
CA THR A 90 5.89 7.27 0.78
C THR A 90 5.00 6.34 1.58
N THR A 91 3.80 6.80 1.92
CA THR A 91 2.80 6.00 2.64
C THR A 91 2.00 5.11 1.68
N CYS A 92 1.20 4.19 2.22
CA CYS A 92 0.29 3.35 1.43
C CYS A 92 -0.52 4.18 0.42
N MET A 93 -1.08 5.30 0.91
CA MET A 93 -1.93 6.22 0.15
C MET A 93 -1.16 7.12 -0.82
N GLY A 94 0.17 7.15 -0.73
CA GLY A 94 1.02 7.83 -1.70
C GLY A 94 1.08 7.09 -3.04
N CYS A 95 0.91 5.77 -3.03
CA CYS A 95 0.84 4.95 -4.24
C CYS A 95 -0.60 4.50 -4.54
N HIS A 96 -1.31 3.99 -3.53
CA HIS A 96 -2.72 3.64 -3.62
C HIS A 96 -3.55 4.89 -3.35
N VAL A 97 -3.79 5.70 -4.38
CA VAL A 97 -4.57 6.96 -4.25
C VAL A 97 -6.03 6.68 -4.60
N PRO A 98 -6.90 6.33 -3.64
CA PRO A 98 -8.29 6.02 -3.92
C PRO A 98 -9.11 7.31 -4.07
N THR A 99 -10.10 7.22 -4.94
CA THR A 99 -11.23 8.15 -4.96
C THR A 99 -12.10 7.98 -3.71
N LEU A 100 -12.92 8.99 -3.39
CA LEU A 100 -13.87 8.89 -2.27
C LEU A 100 -14.84 7.71 -2.43
N SER A 101 -15.27 7.42 -3.66
CA SER A 101 -16.14 6.28 -3.96
C SER A 101 -15.46 4.94 -3.67
N GLU A 102 -14.17 4.81 -4.00
CA GLU A 102 -13.41 3.59 -3.69
C GLU A 102 -13.23 3.43 -2.19
N GLN A 103 -12.88 4.48 -1.45
CA GLN A 103 -12.75 4.40 0.02
C GLN A 103 -14.05 3.98 0.70
N ILE A 104 -15.20 4.46 0.22
CA ILE A 104 -16.51 4.03 0.74
C ILE A 104 -16.76 2.55 0.39
N GLY A 105 -16.48 2.15 -0.85
CA GLY A 105 -16.63 0.77 -1.31
C GLY A 105 -15.75 -0.22 -0.53
N GLU A 106 -14.48 0.11 -0.37
CA GLU A 106 -13.50 -0.67 0.41
C GLU A 106 -13.91 -0.77 1.89
N GLY A 107 -14.39 0.33 2.50
CA GLY A 107 -14.88 0.31 3.87
C GLY A 107 -16.10 -0.61 4.05
N LEU A 108 -17.06 -0.57 3.11
CA LEU A 108 -18.21 -1.47 3.12
C LEU A 108 -17.82 -2.92 2.89
N ALA A 109 -16.94 -3.17 1.92
CA ALA A 109 -16.39 -4.50 1.62
C ALA A 109 -15.65 -5.07 2.84
N TRP A 110 -14.83 -4.27 3.51
CA TRP A 110 -14.12 -4.68 4.72
C TRP A 110 -15.09 -5.06 5.85
N VAL A 111 -16.11 -4.24 6.13
CA VAL A 111 -17.14 -4.55 7.15
C VAL A 111 -17.92 -5.83 6.80
N ALA A 112 -18.19 -6.05 5.51
CA ALA A 112 -18.91 -7.22 5.02
C ALA A 112 -18.03 -8.48 4.90
N GLY A 113 -16.70 -8.34 4.94
CA GLY A 113 -15.77 -9.41 4.59
C GLY A 113 -15.71 -9.72 3.09
N ASP A 114 -16.17 -8.80 2.24
CA ASP A 114 -16.35 -8.96 0.78
C ASP A 114 -15.13 -8.43 0.01
N TYR A 115 -13.96 -9.01 0.27
CA TYR A 115 -12.71 -8.71 -0.44
C TYR A 115 -12.16 -9.95 -1.14
N GLU A 116 -11.60 -9.77 -2.34
CA GLU A 116 -11.06 -10.87 -3.15
C GLU A 116 -9.74 -11.38 -2.58
N VAL A 117 -9.79 -12.53 -1.89
CA VAL A 117 -8.62 -13.23 -1.35
C VAL A 117 -8.13 -14.27 -2.36
N ALA A 118 -6.84 -14.24 -2.68
CA ALA A 118 -6.16 -15.26 -3.48
C ALA A 118 -5.83 -16.53 -2.67
N GLY A 119 -5.73 -16.38 -1.34
CA GLY A 119 -5.43 -17.41 -0.34
C GLY A 119 -4.61 -16.79 0.80
N ASP A 120 -4.05 -17.63 1.66
CA ASP A 120 -3.21 -17.17 2.78
C ASP A 120 -1.72 -17.29 2.45
N ASN A 121 -0.90 -16.53 3.16
CA ASN A 121 0.55 -16.57 3.09
C ASN A 121 1.15 -17.59 4.08
N LEU A 122 2.48 -17.77 4.08
CA LEU A 122 3.16 -18.71 4.99
C LEU A 122 3.03 -18.38 6.48
N LYS A 123 2.55 -17.17 6.81
CA LYS A 123 2.30 -16.70 8.18
C LYS A 123 0.81 -16.75 8.54
N GLY A 124 -0.05 -17.30 7.66
CA GLY A 124 -1.50 -17.36 7.84
C GLY A 124 -2.21 -16.01 7.69
N GLN A 125 -1.61 -15.06 6.96
CA GLN A 125 -2.21 -13.77 6.65
C GLN A 125 -2.86 -13.81 5.26
N ALA A 126 -4.04 -13.20 5.12
CA ALA A 126 -4.73 -13.14 3.83
C ALA A 126 -3.91 -12.38 2.77
N ILE A 127 -3.82 -12.96 1.57
CA ILE A 127 -3.27 -12.33 0.37
C ILE A 127 -4.42 -11.95 -0.54
N LEU A 128 -4.50 -10.68 -0.91
CA LEU A 128 -5.47 -10.20 -1.89
C LEU A 128 -5.09 -10.61 -3.32
N SER A 129 -6.11 -10.77 -4.15
CA SER A 129 -5.96 -10.85 -5.60
C SER A 129 -5.14 -9.66 -6.12
N THR A 130 -4.09 -9.94 -6.89
CA THR A 130 -3.18 -8.90 -7.38
C THR A 130 -3.87 -8.08 -8.47
N ARG A 131 -3.89 -6.75 -8.28
CA ARG A 131 -4.41 -5.78 -9.24
C ARG A 131 -3.31 -5.40 -10.25
N SER A 132 -3.66 -5.26 -11.53
CA SER A 132 -2.78 -4.64 -12.52
C SER A 132 -2.63 -3.15 -12.25
N LEU A 133 -1.57 -2.53 -12.79
CA LEU A 133 -1.43 -1.08 -12.65
C LEU A 133 -2.60 -0.32 -13.28
N SER A 134 -3.13 -0.79 -14.42
CA SER A 134 -4.33 -0.22 -15.03
C SER A 134 -5.54 -0.25 -14.11
N GLN A 135 -5.75 -1.35 -13.35
CA GLN A 135 -6.82 -1.41 -12.35
C GLN A 135 -6.60 -0.44 -11.18
N LEU A 136 -5.35 -0.13 -10.84
CA LEU A 136 -5.00 0.82 -9.76
C LEU A 136 -5.08 2.28 -10.19
N THR A 137 -5.18 2.56 -11.48
CA THR A 137 -5.26 3.92 -12.05
C THR A 137 -6.62 4.22 -12.67
N GLU A 138 -7.42 3.18 -12.97
CA GLU A 138 -8.71 3.28 -13.66
C GLU A 138 -9.63 4.33 -13.04
N ALA A 139 -9.84 4.31 -11.72
CA ALA A 139 -10.73 5.26 -11.06
C ALA A 139 -10.25 6.71 -11.10
N ARG A 140 -8.96 6.93 -11.35
CA ARG A 140 -8.34 8.25 -11.54
C ARG A 140 -8.34 8.68 -13.02
N GLY A 141 -8.78 7.81 -13.94
CA GLY A 141 -8.78 8.07 -15.37
C GLY A 141 -7.38 8.15 -15.98
N ALA A 142 -6.41 7.43 -15.40
CA ALA A 142 -5.02 7.42 -15.82
C ALA A 142 -4.62 6.04 -16.38
N GLU A 143 -3.62 6.01 -17.26
CA GLU A 143 -3.09 4.78 -17.83
C GLU A 143 -2.28 3.99 -16.81
N GLY A 144 -1.99 2.72 -17.09
CA GLY A 144 -1.36 1.84 -16.10
C GLY A 144 0.00 2.36 -15.59
N ASN A 145 0.89 2.78 -16.49
CA ASN A 145 2.22 3.25 -16.09
C ASN A 145 2.19 4.63 -15.41
N ASP A 146 1.12 5.41 -15.55
CA ASP A 146 0.92 6.68 -14.82
C ASP A 146 0.84 6.46 -13.29
N PHE A 147 0.62 5.21 -12.86
CA PHE A 147 0.77 4.82 -11.44
C PHE A 147 2.13 5.23 -10.88
N CYS A 148 3.19 5.04 -11.67
CA CYS A 148 4.57 5.38 -11.31
C CYS A 148 5.01 6.69 -11.98
N MET A 149 4.72 6.81 -13.28
CA MET A 149 5.20 7.87 -14.16
C MET A 149 4.22 9.03 -14.21
N ASN A 150 4.32 9.93 -13.23
CA ASN A 150 3.46 11.12 -13.14
C ASN A 150 4.26 12.30 -12.60
N GLY A 151 3.67 13.50 -12.70
CA GLY A 151 4.31 14.76 -12.32
C GLY A 151 4.73 14.90 -10.85
N ASP A 152 4.22 14.04 -9.96
CA ASP A 152 4.55 14.06 -8.53
C ASP A 152 5.65 13.05 -8.16
N CYS A 153 5.92 12.07 -9.04
CA CYS A 153 6.81 10.95 -8.77
C CYS A 153 7.90 10.82 -9.86
N HIS A 154 7.77 9.84 -10.75
CA HIS A 154 8.68 9.66 -11.86
C HIS A 154 8.20 10.53 -13.04
N ASP A 155 8.47 11.84 -12.97
CA ASP A 155 8.10 12.81 -14.03
C ASP A 155 9.06 12.73 -15.22
N LEU A 156 8.90 11.68 -16.02
CA LEU A 156 9.66 11.47 -17.25
C LEU A 156 8.84 10.68 -18.27
N THR A 157 9.17 10.85 -19.55
CA THR A 157 8.61 10.01 -20.61
C THR A 157 9.34 8.67 -20.70
N GLN A 158 8.75 7.72 -21.44
CA GLN A 158 9.39 6.44 -21.71
C GLN A 158 10.73 6.60 -22.44
N GLU A 159 10.81 7.54 -23.39
CA GLU A 159 12.06 7.84 -24.12
C GLU A 159 13.13 8.44 -23.21
N GLU A 160 12.73 9.29 -22.27
CA GLU A 160 13.64 9.85 -21.27
C GLU A 160 14.15 8.76 -20.31
N LEU A 161 13.28 7.82 -19.91
CA LEU A 161 13.68 6.67 -19.09
C LEU A 161 14.66 5.75 -19.84
N GLU A 162 14.39 5.46 -21.11
CA GLU A 162 15.29 4.66 -21.96
C GLU A 162 16.65 5.36 -22.11
N ALA A 163 16.66 6.67 -22.35
CA ALA A 163 17.88 7.45 -22.47
C ALA A 163 18.67 7.51 -21.16
N ALA A 164 17.98 7.69 -20.03
CA ALA A 164 18.60 7.75 -18.70
C ALA A 164 19.24 6.42 -18.27
N THR A 165 18.82 5.31 -18.87
CA THR A 165 19.29 3.96 -18.54
C THR A 165 20.05 3.29 -19.69
N ALA A 166 20.51 4.09 -20.66
CA ALA A 166 21.23 3.61 -21.83
C ALA A 166 22.55 2.89 -21.49
N ASP A 167 23.12 3.14 -20.31
CA ASP A 167 24.32 2.49 -19.79
C ASP A 167 24.10 1.02 -19.40
N LEU A 168 22.85 0.59 -19.20
CA LEU A 168 22.48 -0.83 -19.05
C LEU A 168 22.73 -1.65 -20.34
N GLY A 169 23.10 -0.97 -21.42
CA GLY A 169 23.62 -1.58 -22.64
C GLY A 169 22.51 -2.05 -23.60
N PRO A 170 22.84 -2.99 -24.50
CA PRO A 170 21.96 -3.33 -25.62
C PRO A 170 20.65 -4.03 -25.21
N ARG A 171 20.56 -4.52 -23.97
CA ARG A 171 19.34 -5.07 -23.38
C ARG A 171 18.86 -4.19 -22.23
N ASN A 172 18.66 -2.91 -22.54
CA ASN A 172 18.06 -1.98 -21.60
C ASN A 172 16.61 -2.43 -21.29
N PRO A 173 16.27 -2.79 -20.03
CA PRO A 173 14.91 -3.21 -19.66
C PRO A 173 13.86 -2.11 -19.81
N HIS A 174 14.28 -0.86 -19.98
CA HIS A 174 13.39 0.29 -20.21
C HIS A 174 13.30 0.70 -21.67
N SER A 175 13.83 -0.09 -22.60
CA SER A 175 13.68 0.17 -24.03
C SER A 175 12.34 -0.32 -24.57
N PHE A 176 11.84 0.33 -25.62
CA PHE A 176 10.54 -0.01 -26.23
C PHE A 176 10.58 -1.15 -27.26
N ALA A 177 11.61 -2.01 -27.24
CA ALA A 177 11.80 -3.06 -28.24
C ALA A 177 10.65 -4.09 -28.31
N HIS A 178 9.81 -4.16 -27.27
CA HIS A 178 8.67 -5.07 -27.16
C HIS A 178 7.32 -4.37 -26.98
N GLY A 179 7.27 -3.07 -27.30
CA GLY A 179 6.13 -2.23 -26.95
C GLY A 179 6.17 -1.84 -25.47
N GLU A 180 5.06 -1.29 -25.01
CA GLU A 180 4.93 -0.83 -23.62
C GLU A 180 4.77 -2.03 -22.69
N ILE A 181 5.64 -2.11 -21.68
CA ILE A 181 5.57 -3.10 -20.62
C ILE A 181 5.21 -2.36 -19.33
N ALA A 182 4.28 -2.92 -18.56
CA ALA A 182 3.89 -2.32 -17.29
C ALA A 182 5.05 -2.37 -16.30
N CYS A 183 5.34 -1.27 -15.58
CA CYS A 183 6.42 -1.25 -14.59
C CYS A 183 6.28 -2.40 -13.58
N GLY A 184 5.04 -2.68 -13.16
CA GLY A 184 4.67 -3.73 -12.21
C GLY A 184 4.93 -5.15 -12.69
N ASP A 185 5.23 -5.37 -13.97
CA ASP A 185 5.63 -6.68 -14.48
C ASP A 185 7.01 -7.10 -13.96
N CYS A 186 7.91 -6.14 -13.79
CA CYS A 186 9.26 -6.32 -13.27
C CYS A 186 9.37 -5.84 -11.82
N HIS A 187 8.98 -4.59 -11.57
CA HIS A 187 9.09 -3.92 -10.29
C HIS A 187 7.94 -4.33 -9.36
N LYS A 188 8.19 -5.25 -8.44
CA LYS A 188 7.16 -5.75 -7.51
C LYS A 188 7.16 -4.92 -6.22
N ALA A 189 5.98 -4.46 -5.83
CA ALA A 189 5.80 -3.63 -4.64
C ALA A 189 6.06 -4.39 -3.34
N HIS A 190 5.29 -5.47 -3.13
CA HIS A 190 5.27 -6.22 -1.88
C HIS A 190 5.94 -7.59 -1.99
N SER A 191 6.77 -7.79 -3.01
CA SER A 191 7.65 -8.97 -3.12
C SER A 191 8.91 -8.58 -3.84
N ARG A 192 9.94 -9.43 -3.81
CA ARG A 192 11.17 -9.17 -4.55
C ARG A 192 10.83 -8.98 -6.04
N SER A 193 11.41 -7.95 -6.64
CA SER A 193 11.24 -7.66 -8.06
C SER A 193 11.77 -8.79 -8.94
N VAL A 194 11.22 -8.91 -10.15
CA VAL A 194 11.44 -10.05 -11.04
C VAL A 194 12.08 -9.58 -12.34
N ASN A 195 13.15 -10.25 -12.76
CA ASN A 195 13.77 -10.00 -14.05
C ASN A 195 12.97 -10.68 -15.17
N LYS A 196 11.91 -10.04 -15.66
CA LYS A 196 11.02 -10.56 -16.71
C LYS A 196 11.76 -10.90 -18.00
N CYS A 197 12.85 -10.22 -18.33
CA CYS A 197 13.65 -10.51 -19.53
C CYS A 197 14.15 -11.97 -19.51
N GLY A 198 14.44 -12.52 -18.33
CA GLY A 198 14.87 -13.90 -18.13
C GLY A 198 13.82 -14.97 -18.48
N GLU A 199 12.58 -14.58 -18.81
CA GLU A 199 11.56 -15.50 -19.35
C GLU A 199 11.96 -16.02 -20.73
N CYS A 200 12.65 -15.19 -21.53
CA CYS A 200 13.04 -15.49 -22.90
C CYS A 200 14.55 -15.35 -23.15
N HIS A 201 15.24 -14.49 -22.41
CA HIS A 201 16.66 -14.19 -22.58
C HIS A 201 17.48 -14.77 -21.44
N GLY A 202 18.08 -15.94 -21.66
CA GLY A 202 18.93 -16.60 -20.67
C GLY A 202 20.21 -15.84 -20.30
N ASP A 203 20.58 -14.84 -21.10
CA ASP A 203 21.69 -13.92 -20.88
C ASP A 203 21.25 -12.56 -20.31
N ALA A 204 19.98 -12.42 -19.91
CA ALA A 204 19.52 -11.24 -19.19
C ALA A 204 20.20 -11.16 -17.82
N ALA A 205 20.93 -10.07 -17.56
CA ALA A 205 21.56 -9.83 -16.28
C ALA A 205 20.47 -9.75 -15.18
N LEU A 206 20.62 -10.56 -14.13
CA LEU A 206 19.74 -10.54 -12.97
C LEU A 206 20.28 -9.49 -11.98
N PRO A 207 19.51 -8.42 -11.67
CA PRO A 207 19.94 -7.45 -10.67
C PRO A 207 20.07 -8.07 -9.27
N ASP A 208 20.96 -7.52 -8.46
CA ASP A 208 21.14 -7.96 -7.08
C ASP A 208 19.82 -7.86 -6.30
N GLY A 209 19.52 -8.89 -5.52
CA GLY A 209 18.27 -8.97 -4.76
C GLY A 209 17.02 -9.28 -5.59
N TRP A 210 17.07 -9.31 -6.92
CA TRP A 210 15.91 -9.66 -7.75
C TRP A 210 15.78 -11.17 -7.94
N LEU A 211 14.59 -11.60 -8.34
CA LEU A 211 14.28 -13.00 -8.64
C LEU A 211 14.31 -13.26 -10.14
N ALA A 212 14.82 -14.43 -10.51
CA ALA A 212 14.54 -15.01 -11.82
C ALA A 212 13.04 -15.36 -11.92
N PRO A 213 12.40 -15.28 -13.11
CA PRO A 213 10.97 -15.54 -13.26
C PRO A 213 10.52 -16.89 -12.73
N GLN A 214 11.31 -17.95 -12.95
CA GLN A 214 10.97 -19.29 -12.48
C GLN A 214 11.00 -19.39 -10.96
N ALA A 215 11.96 -18.69 -10.31
CA ALA A 215 12.02 -18.62 -8.86
C ALA A 215 10.84 -17.85 -8.28
N ALA A 216 10.47 -16.71 -8.88
CA ALA A 216 9.31 -15.93 -8.46
C ALA A 216 8.00 -16.72 -8.56
N ASN A 217 7.79 -17.43 -9.68
CA ASN A 217 6.62 -18.27 -9.89
C ASN A 217 6.56 -19.44 -8.90
N ALA A 218 7.70 -20.09 -8.65
CA ALA A 218 7.77 -21.19 -7.69
C ALA A 218 7.52 -20.72 -6.25
N MET A 219 8.03 -19.55 -5.86
CA MET A 219 7.79 -18.95 -4.54
C MET A 219 6.31 -18.63 -4.35
N ALA A 220 5.69 -17.95 -5.32
CA ALA A 220 4.27 -17.63 -5.26
C ALA A 220 3.43 -18.92 -5.17
N ALA A 221 3.64 -19.89 -6.06
CA ALA A 221 2.88 -21.14 -6.04
C ALA A 221 3.11 -21.96 -4.75
N GLY A 222 4.35 -22.02 -4.27
CA GLY A 222 4.72 -22.74 -3.06
C GLY A 222 4.09 -22.14 -1.81
N ALA A 223 4.08 -20.81 -1.68
CA ALA A 223 3.43 -20.12 -0.57
C ALA A 223 1.93 -20.39 -0.53
N MET A 224 1.25 -20.26 -1.68
CA MET A 224 -0.20 -20.53 -1.75
C MET A 224 -0.53 -22.02 -1.47
N ALA A 225 0.30 -22.95 -1.93
CA ALA A 225 0.07 -24.38 -1.71
C ALA A 225 0.31 -24.80 -0.25
N ALA A 226 1.34 -24.25 0.40
CA ALA A 226 1.66 -24.53 1.79
C ALA A 226 0.60 -23.98 2.76
N ALA A 227 0.11 -22.77 2.50
CA ALA A 227 -0.95 -22.15 3.31
C ALA A 227 -2.24 -22.99 3.28
N ASN A 228 -2.72 -23.35 2.08
CA ASN A 228 -3.93 -24.16 1.90
C ASN A 228 -3.83 -25.58 2.50
N SER A 229 -2.62 -26.08 2.76
CA SER A 229 -2.39 -27.40 3.37
C SER A 229 -2.38 -27.37 4.89
N ALA A 230 -2.23 -26.20 5.52
CA ALA A 230 -2.24 -26.03 6.97
C ALA A 230 -3.66 -25.98 7.56
N GLU A 231 -4.68 -25.86 6.71
CA GLU A 231 -6.10 -25.77 7.06
C GLU A 231 -6.87 -27.10 6.88
N ALA A 232 -6.19 -28.17 6.44
CA ALA A 232 -6.73 -29.53 6.23
C ALA A 232 -6.31 -30.52 7.32
#